data_AF-A0AAV7JQK1-F1
#
_entry.id   AF-A0AAV7JQK1-F1
#
_cell.length_a   1.000
_cell.length_b   1.000
_cell.length_c   1.000
_cell.angle_alpha   90.00
_cell.angle_beta   90.00
_cell.angle_gamma   90.00
#
_symmetry.space_group_name_H-M   'P 1'
#
loop_
_entity.id
_entity.type
_entity.pdbx_description
1 polymer ?
#
loop_
_entity_poly.entity_id
_entity_poly.type
_entity_poly.pdbx_seq_one_letter_code
_entity_poly.pdbx_strand_id
1 'polypeptide(L)'
;MSFRAISKLHFIPPKQTVNTAYYIDEILAKSCLDTLRRTKNNGSVLEMKMVPNISKVVFMQDGAPAHTSKMTQGWCKENLPNYWEKSQWLGNSPDLNPIETYGDIFRKN
;
A
#
# COMPACT_ATOMS: atom_id res chain seq x y z
N MET A 1 0.80 1.21 -5.10
CA MET A 1 0.67 1.58 -6.53
C MET A 1 -0.67 2.28 -6.75
N SER A 2 -0.78 3.14 -7.77
CA SER A 2 -2.04 3.66 -8.31
C SER A 2 -2.09 3.49 -9.82
N PHE A 3 -3.19 3.89 -10.46
CA PHE A 3 -3.30 3.91 -11.92
C PHE A 3 -2.29 4.82 -12.63
N ARG A 4 -1.66 5.76 -11.91
CA ARG A 4 -0.79 6.81 -12.47
C ARG A 4 0.69 6.61 -12.13
N ALA A 5 0.99 6.06 -10.96
CA ALA A 5 2.34 5.98 -10.43
C ALA A 5 2.55 4.77 -9.50
N ILE A 6 3.82 4.41 -9.30
CA ILE A 6 4.22 3.31 -8.43
C ILE A 6 5.04 3.82 -7.24
N SER A 7 4.79 3.25 -6.06
CA SER A 7 5.66 3.45 -4.89
C SER A 7 6.99 2.73 -5.10
N LYS A 8 8.03 3.14 -4.37
CA LYS A 8 9.28 2.39 -4.33
C LYS A 8 9.00 1.00 -3.73
N LEU A 9 9.60 -0.04 -4.29
CA LEU A 9 9.50 -1.39 -3.72
C LEU A 9 10.36 -1.47 -2.46
N HIS A 10 9.76 -1.98 -1.38
CA HIS A 10 10.46 -2.25 -0.12
C HIS A 10 10.81 -3.73 -0.06
N PHE A 11 12.10 -4.04 -0.07
CA PHE A 11 12.57 -5.42 0.03
C PHE A 11 12.72 -5.81 1.50
N ILE A 12 12.03 -6.89 1.89
CA ILE A 12 12.10 -7.42 3.25
C ILE A 12 13.44 -8.16 3.42
N PRO A 13 14.24 -7.84 4.45
CA PRO A 13 15.49 -8.55 4.70
C PRO A 13 15.28 -10.07 4.91
N PRO A 14 16.29 -10.91 4.57
CA PRO A 14 16.20 -12.34 4.83
C PRO A 14 15.86 -12.65 6.30
N LYS A 15 14.95 -13.61 6.53
CA LYS A 15 14.45 -14.03 7.86
C LYS A 15 13.64 -12.97 8.62
N GLN A 16 13.39 -11.79 8.07
CA GLN A 16 12.50 -10.80 8.67
C GLN A 16 11.04 -11.20 8.43
N THR A 17 10.24 -11.22 9.50
CA THR A 17 8.79 -11.37 9.41
C THR A 17 8.11 -10.00 9.42
N VAL A 18 7.11 -9.79 8.57
CA VAL A 18 6.28 -8.58 8.58
C VAL A 18 5.22 -8.73 9.67
N ASN A 19 5.57 -8.29 10.87
CA ASN A 19 4.60 -8.11 11.96
C ASN A 19 3.99 -6.70 11.89
N THR A 20 3.01 -6.42 12.76
CA THR A 20 2.34 -5.13 12.82
C THR A 20 3.29 -3.94 12.98
N ALA A 21 4.25 -4.02 13.91
CA ALA A 21 5.17 -2.91 14.17
C ALA A 21 6.06 -2.64 12.95
N TYR A 22 6.66 -3.69 12.39
CA TYR A 22 7.46 -3.59 11.18
C TYR A 22 6.64 -3.01 10.01
N TYR A 23 5.40 -3.46 9.85
CA TYR A 23 4.53 -2.97 8.79
C TYR A 23 4.25 -1.47 8.92
N ILE A 24 3.99 -0.98 10.13
CA ILE A 24 3.74 0.44 10.37
C ILE A 24 5.03 1.24 10.17
N ASP A 25 6.09 0.89 10.88
CA ASP A 25 7.29 1.73 11.02
C ASP A 25 8.17 1.71 9.75
N GLU A 26 8.32 0.54 9.14
CA GLU A 26 9.24 0.36 8.02
C GLU A 26 8.55 0.49 6.66
N ILE A 27 7.26 0.13 6.57
CA ILE A 27 6.54 0.12 5.29
C ILE A 27 5.61 1.32 5.18
N LEU A 28 4.63 1.48 6.07
CA LEU A 28 3.63 2.54 5.95
C LEU A 28 4.22 3.93 6.18
N ALA A 29 4.90 4.13 7.29
CA ALA A 29 5.43 5.44 7.67
C ALA A 29 6.48 5.96 6.68
N LYS A 30 7.34 5.08 6.18
CA LYS A 30 8.40 5.44 5.23
C LYS A 30 7.88 5.49 3.80
N SER A 31 7.37 4.36 3.29
CA SER A 31 7.08 4.25 1.86
C SER A 31 5.73 4.86 1.46
N CYS A 32 4.70 4.70 2.28
CA CYS A 32 3.35 5.15 1.93
C CYS A 32 3.24 6.67 1.99
N LEU A 33 3.70 7.30 3.08
CA LEU A 33 3.63 8.75 3.24
C LEU A 33 4.49 9.51 2.22
N ASP A 34 5.73 9.06 1.98
CA ASP A 34 6.60 9.67 0.97
C ASP A 34 5.97 9.63 -0.41
N THR A 35 5.27 8.54 -0.72
CA THR A 35 4.60 8.37 -2.00
C THR A 35 3.35 9.23 -2.12
N LEU A 36 2.57 9.39 -1.05
CA LEU A 36 1.39 10.25 -1.01
C LEU A 36 1.74 11.74 -1.11
N ARG A 37 2.91 12.16 -0.62
CA ARG A 37 3.38 13.55 -0.66
C ARG A 37 3.90 14.01 -2.02
N ARG A 38 4.03 13.12 -3.00
CA ARG A 38 4.53 13.45 -4.34
C ARG A 38 3.58 14.42 -5.06
N THR A 39 4.12 15.44 -5.70
CA THR A 39 3.35 16.49 -6.39
C THR A 39 3.60 16.57 -7.90
N LYS A 40 4.66 15.92 -8.40
CA LYS A 40 5.02 15.98 -9.83
C LYS A 40 3.91 15.40 -10.69
N ASN A 41 3.50 16.13 -11.73
CA ASN A 41 2.47 15.66 -12.65
C ASN A 41 3.01 14.77 -13.77
N ASN A 42 4.29 14.95 -14.13
CA ASN A 42 4.92 14.33 -15.30
C ASN A 42 6.31 13.81 -14.91
N GLY A 43 6.86 12.89 -15.70
CA GLY A 43 8.18 12.30 -15.51
C GLY A 43 8.10 10.80 -15.23
N SER A 44 9.07 10.28 -14.48
CA SER A 44 9.11 8.86 -14.12
C SER A 44 7.92 8.48 -13.24
N VAL A 45 7.34 7.29 -13.48
CA VAL A 45 6.27 6.69 -12.68
C VAL A 45 6.64 6.52 -11.20
N LEU A 46 7.92 6.58 -10.85
CA LEU A 46 8.42 6.54 -9.48
C LEU A 46 8.43 7.89 -8.77
N GLU A 47 8.24 9.00 -9.49
CA GLU A 47 8.32 10.36 -8.95
C GLU A 47 7.01 11.12 -9.05
N MET A 48 6.16 10.71 -9.99
CA MET A 48 4.85 11.32 -10.18
C MET A 48 3.94 11.14 -8.96
N LYS A 49 3.02 12.07 -8.80
CA LYS A 49 1.94 12.00 -7.82
C LYS A 49 1.04 10.79 -8.10
N MET A 50 0.64 10.10 -7.04
CA MET A 50 -0.18 8.89 -7.14
C MET A 50 -1.55 9.16 -7.72
N VAL A 51 -2.18 10.27 -7.32
CA VAL A 51 -3.53 10.60 -7.73
C VAL A 51 -3.66 12.10 -8.02
N PRO A 52 -4.59 12.51 -8.90
CA PRO A 52 -4.88 13.92 -9.15
C PRO A 52 -5.30 14.68 -7.89
N ASN A 53 -6.13 14.04 -7.05
CA ASN A 53 -6.67 14.60 -5.82
C ASN A 53 -6.49 13.58 -4.68
N ILE A 54 -5.68 13.95 -3.68
CA ILE A 54 -5.36 13.10 -2.54
C ILE A 54 -6.56 12.89 -1.60
N SER A 55 -7.49 13.84 -1.49
CA SER A 55 -8.64 13.69 -0.58
C SER A 55 -9.63 12.61 -1.04
N LYS A 56 -9.56 12.22 -2.32
CA LYS A 56 -10.38 11.15 -2.91
C LYS A 56 -9.64 9.80 -2.99
N VAL A 57 -8.40 9.71 -2.50
CA VAL A 57 -7.66 8.45 -2.51
C VAL A 57 -8.19 7.53 -1.42
N VAL A 58 -8.30 6.25 -1.74
CA VAL A 58 -8.56 5.20 -0.77
C VAL A 58 -7.37 4.26 -0.77
N PHE A 59 -6.72 4.10 0.38
CA PHE A 59 -5.68 3.11 0.56
C PHE A 59 -6.29 1.71 0.72
N MET A 60 -5.82 0.76 -0.09
CA MET A 60 -6.34 -0.61 -0.16
C MET A 60 -5.22 -1.60 0.14
N GLN A 61 -5.53 -2.64 0.91
CA GLN A 61 -4.64 -3.75 1.25
C GLN A 61 -5.48 -5.02 1.49
N ASP A 62 -4.84 -6.19 1.45
CA ASP A 62 -5.50 -7.46 1.73
C ASP A 62 -5.70 -7.70 3.24
N GLY A 63 -6.36 -8.82 3.56
CA GLY A 63 -6.74 -9.20 4.92
C GLY A 63 -5.62 -9.76 5.82
N ALA A 64 -4.34 -9.58 5.49
CA ALA A 64 -3.25 -10.16 6.27
C ALA A 64 -3.29 -9.72 7.77
N PRO A 65 -2.79 -10.54 8.71
CA PRO A 65 -2.87 -10.21 10.15
C PRO A 65 -2.23 -8.87 10.54
N ALA A 66 -1.09 -8.53 9.94
CA ALA A 66 -0.43 -7.24 10.18
C ALA A 66 -1.28 -6.05 9.67
N HIS A 67 -1.95 -6.21 8.54
CA HIS A 67 -2.76 -5.17 7.88
C HIS A 67 -4.07 -4.88 8.64
N THR A 68 -4.66 -5.93 9.20
CA THR A 68 -5.96 -5.89 9.89
C THR A 68 -5.85 -5.69 11.40
N SER A 69 -4.64 -5.54 11.93
CA SER A 69 -4.40 -5.29 13.35
C SER A 69 -4.95 -3.94 13.80
N LYS A 70 -5.38 -3.84 15.06
CA LYS A 70 -5.92 -2.58 15.61
C LYS A 70 -4.95 -1.41 15.49
N MET A 71 -3.66 -1.66 15.69
CA MET A 71 -2.62 -0.62 15.59
C MET A 71 -2.49 -0.12 14.15
N THR A 72 -2.47 -1.02 13.16
CA THR A 72 -2.39 -0.63 11.75
C THR A 72 -3.62 0.15 11.31
N GLN A 73 -4.81 -0.31 11.70
CA GLN A 73 -6.07 0.37 11.38
C GLN A 73 -6.12 1.78 12.03
N GLY A 74 -5.68 1.90 13.27
CA GLY A 74 -5.55 3.20 13.96
C GLY A 74 -4.57 4.13 13.25
N TRP A 75 -3.39 3.62 12.90
CA TRP A 75 -2.40 4.39 12.16
C TRP A 75 -2.94 4.87 10.81
N CYS A 76 -3.61 4.00 10.05
CA CYS A 76 -4.22 4.36 8.76
C CYS A 76 -5.28 5.46 8.92
N LYS A 77 -6.12 5.37 9.96
CA LYS A 77 -7.15 6.38 10.26
C LYS A 77 -6.56 7.74 10.59
N GLU A 78 -5.41 7.79 11.25
CA GLU A 78 -4.75 9.03 11.64
C GLU A 78 -3.93 9.67 10.51
N ASN A 79 -3.37 8.86 9.62
CA ASN A 79 -2.33 9.30 8.68
C ASN A 79 -2.79 9.31 7.20
N LEU A 80 -3.87 8.60 6.85
CA LEU A 80 -4.31 8.46 5.46
C LEU A 80 -5.65 9.18 5.24
N PRO A 81 -5.87 9.79 4.05
CA PRO A 81 -7.12 10.49 3.75
C PRO A 81 -8.35 9.59 3.84
N ASN A 82 -8.28 8.41 3.22
CA ASN A 82 -9.25 7.33 3.35
C ASN A 82 -8.52 6.00 3.22
N TYR A 83 -9.05 4.95 3.82
CA TYR A 83 -8.52 3.60 3.73
C TYR A 83 -9.64 2.57 3.80
N TRP A 84 -9.36 1.34 3.34
CA TRP A 84 -10.26 0.22 3.58
C TRP A 84 -10.09 -0.35 4.96
N GLU A 85 -11.19 -0.29 5.72
CA GLU A 85 -11.28 -0.97 7.00
C GLU A 85 -11.24 -2.48 6.80
N LYS A 86 -10.81 -3.20 7.85
CA LYS A 86 -10.76 -4.67 7.87
C LYS A 86 -12.01 -5.35 7.31
N SER A 87 -13.20 -4.81 7.59
CA SER A 87 -14.49 -5.39 7.19
C SER A 87 -14.79 -5.25 5.70
N GLN A 88 -14.09 -4.39 4.97
CA GLN A 88 -14.35 -4.12 3.56
C GLN A 88 -13.68 -5.12 2.62
N TRP A 89 -12.64 -5.81 3.08
CA TRP A 89 -11.94 -6.84 2.30
C TRP A 89 -12.58 -8.21 2.52
N LEU A 90 -13.06 -8.84 1.44
CA LEU A 90 -13.53 -10.22 1.48
C LEU A 90 -12.33 -11.17 1.64
N GLY A 91 -12.39 -12.04 2.64
CA GLY A 91 -11.34 -13.04 2.86
C GLY A 91 -11.14 -13.94 1.64
N ASN A 92 -9.89 -14.35 1.39
CA ASN A 92 -9.53 -15.27 0.30
C ASN A 92 -9.96 -14.82 -1.12
N SER A 93 -9.97 -13.51 -1.38
CA SER A 93 -10.30 -12.94 -2.69
C SER A 93 -9.06 -12.31 -3.38
N PRO A 94 -8.04 -13.10 -3.74
CA PRO A 94 -6.83 -12.58 -4.39
C PRO A 94 -7.12 -11.97 -5.77
N ASP A 95 -8.17 -12.46 -6.44
CA ASP A 95 -8.68 -11.95 -7.71
C ASP A 95 -9.13 -10.49 -7.66
N LEU A 96 -9.53 -10.01 -6.47
CA LEU A 96 -9.91 -8.62 -6.24
C LEU A 96 -8.73 -7.71 -5.95
N ASN A 97 -7.52 -8.25 -5.77
CA ASN A 97 -6.34 -7.45 -5.45
C ASN A 97 -5.55 -7.15 -6.73
N PRO A 98 -5.50 -5.88 -7.19
CA PRO A 98 -4.77 -5.54 -8.40
C PRO A 98 -3.30 -5.93 -8.36
N ILE A 99 -2.67 -6.01 -7.16
CA ILE A 99 -1.25 -6.37 -7.04
C ILE A 99 -0.98 -7.84 -7.35
N GLU A 100 -1.93 -8.74 -7.09
CA GLU A 100 -1.77 -10.18 -7.34
C GLU A 100 -1.65 -10.44 -8.84
N THR A 101 -2.42 -9.72 -9.65
CA THR A 101 -2.32 -9.74 -11.12
C THR A 101 -0.91 -9.40 -11.61
N TYR A 102 -0.23 -8.42 -11.00
CA TYR A 102 1.15 -8.08 -11.36
C TYR A 102 2.14 -9.15 -10.89
N GLY A 103 1.95 -9.71 -9.71
CA GLY A 103 2.77 -10.82 -9.21
C GLY A 103 2.79 -12.00 -10.17
N ASP A 104 1.63 -12.33 -10.75
CA ASP A 104 1.52 -13.41 -11.74
C ASP A 104 2.23 -13.11 -13.06
N ILE A 105 2.35 -11.84 -13.46
CA ILE A 105 3.16 -11.44 -14.62
C ILE A 105 4.65 -11.68 -14.34
N PHE A 106 5.13 -11.32 -13.15
CA PHE A 106 6.54 -11.50 -12.78
C PHE A 106 6.93 -12.98 -12.63
N ARG A 107 6.01 -13.85 -12.23
CA ARG A 107 6.26 -15.31 -12.10
C ARG A 107 6.37 -16.05 -13.43
N LYS A 108 5.86 -15.47 -14.52
CA LYS A 108 5.83 -16.10 -15.84
C LYS A 108 7.08 -15.86 -16.68
N ASN A 109 8.01 -15.03 -16.20
CA ASN A 109 9.31 -14.79 -16.78
C ASN A 109 10.41 -15.38 -15.90
#